data_AF-A0A9Q4F4N8-F1
#
_entry.id   AF-A0A9Q4F4N8-F1
#
_cell.length_a   1.000
_cell.length_b   1.000
_cell.length_c   1.000
_cell.angle_alpha   90.00
_cell.angle_beta   90.00
_cell.angle_gamma   90.00
#
_symmetry.space_group_name_H-M   'P 1'
#
loop_
_entity.id
_entity.type
_entity.pdbx_description
1 polymer ?
#
loop_
_entity_poly.entity_id
_entity_poly.type
_entity_poly.pdbx_seq_one_letter_code
_entity_poly.pdbx_strand_id
1 'polypeptide(L)'
;MFFVESSVTTHMCPICQATLRYRDSRPRIRRKEGGLKDQLIIRRFYCKNCHSYHNELPDCLVPYKHYETEVISGVLDGVVQPEDLDSEDYPSCATMLRWLQWFCENLERINGYLRTIREFLLGYNEERISLGSLLDSFRNQYQNWLEIILRQIYNSGGFLVPICW
;
A
#
# COMPACT_ATOMS: atom_id res chain seq x y z
N MET A 1 -3.28 11.97 2.85
CA MET A 1 -3.49 11.16 1.64
C MET A 1 -2.17 10.98 0.92
N PHE A 2 -1.93 9.78 0.41
CA PHE A 2 -0.69 9.38 -0.24
C PHE A 2 -0.90 9.16 -1.73
N PHE A 3 0.15 9.22 -2.57
CA PHE A 3 0.12 8.79 -3.97
C PHE A 3 1.42 8.05 -4.28
N VAL A 4 1.43 7.12 -5.24
CA VAL A 4 2.61 6.33 -5.56
C VAL A 4 3.45 6.93 -6.68
N GLU A 5 4.78 6.83 -6.56
CA GLU A 5 5.72 7.25 -7.59
C GLU A 5 5.36 6.62 -8.95
N SER A 6 5.04 7.47 -9.92
CA SER A 6 4.79 7.07 -11.29
C SER A 6 5.57 8.02 -12.20
N SER A 7 5.90 7.58 -13.41
CA SER A 7 6.54 8.39 -14.45
C SER A 7 5.69 9.56 -14.95
N VAL A 8 4.55 9.84 -14.31
CA VAL A 8 3.59 10.88 -14.66
C VAL A 8 4.13 12.23 -14.18
N THR A 9 4.32 13.16 -15.11
CA THR A 9 4.83 14.51 -14.85
C THR A 9 3.88 15.40 -14.05
N THR A 10 2.62 15.00 -13.89
CA THR A 10 1.57 15.74 -13.19
C THR A 10 0.93 14.92 -12.09
N HIS A 11 1.13 15.32 -10.83
CA HIS A 11 0.49 14.70 -9.67
C HIS A 11 -0.86 15.37 -9.38
N MET A 12 -1.90 14.57 -9.18
CA MET A 12 -3.27 15.06 -8.96
C MET A 12 -3.67 14.95 -7.49
N CYS A 13 -4.41 15.94 -7.00
CA CYS A 13 -4.87 15.95 -5.62
C CYS A 13 -5.95 14.87 -5.45
N PRO A 14 -5.76 13.88 -4.58
CA PRO A 14 -6.74 12.81 -4.39
C PRO A 14 -8.04 13.28 -3.69
N ILE A 15 -8.09 14.52 -3.19
CA ILE A 15 -9.29 15.11 -2.56
C ILE A 15 -10.14 15.87 -3.58
N CYS A 16 -9.51 16.68 -4.45
CA CYS A 16 -10.22 17.61 -5.32
C CYS A 16 -9.76 17.58 -6.79
N GLN A 17 -8.90 16.63 -7.15
CA GLN A 17 -8.35 16.43 -8.50
C GLN A 17 -7.63 17.64 -9.10
N ALA A 18 -7.24 18.63 -8.29
CA ALA A 18 -6.42 19.74 -8.76
C ALA A 18 -4.94 19.33 -8.83
N THR A 19 -4.18 19.91 -9.75
CA THR A 19 -2.73 19.65 -9.85
C THR A 19 -2.00 20.02 -8.56
N LEU A 20 -1.17 19.11 -8.09
CA LEU A 20 -0.34 19.27 -6.92
C LEU A 20 0.97 19.99 -7.28
N ARG A 21 1.40 20.90 -6.40
CA ARG A 21 2.70 21.57 -6.51
C ARG A 21 3.69 20.92 -5.55
N TYR A 22 4.90 20.64 -6.03
CA TYR A 22 6.01 20.27 -5.14
C TYR A 22 6.24 21.33 -4.07
N ARG A 23 6.43 20.92 -2.82
CA ARG A 23 6.73 21.81 -1.69
C ARG A 23 8.17 21.60 -1.22
N ASP A 24 8.45 20.39 -0.76
CA ASP A 24 9.71 19.99 -0.13
C ASP A 24 9.80 18.47 -0.09
N SER A 25 10.93 17.96 0.38
CA SER A 25 11.14 16.52 0.62
C SER A 25 11.43 16.28 2.09
N ARG A 26 11.07 15.11 2.60
CA ARG A 26 11.29 14.74 4.00
C ARG A 26 11.75 13.29 4.14
N PRO A 27 12.54 12.96 5.18
CA PRO A 27 12.88 11.58 5.46
C PRO A 27 11.64 10.80 5.94
N ARG A 28 11.56 9.55 5.51
CA ARG A 28 10.57 8.55 5.93
C ARG A 28 11.32 7.29 6.35
N ILE A 29 11.07 6.81 7.56
CA ILE A 29 11.69 5.60 8.07
C ILE A 29 11.16 4.40 7.29
N ARG A 30 12.09 3.52 6.87
CA ARG A 30 11.80 2.21 6.31
C ARG A 30 12.52 1.14 7.13
N ARG A 31 11.79 0.11 7.52
CA ARG A 31 12.24 -1.07 8.26
C ARG A 31 12.14 -2.28 7.35
N LYS A 32 13.20 -3.06 7.30
CA LYS A 32 13.27 -4.29 6.53
C LYS A 32 13.19 -5.48 7.47
N GLU A 33 13.21 -6.67 6.89
CA GLU A 33 13.41 -7.91 7.61
C GLU A 33 14.71 -7.91 8.42
N GLY A 34 14.74 -8.68 9.52
CA GLY A 34 15.91 -8.79 10.39
C GLY A 34 16.26 -7.51 11.17
N GLY A 35 15.34 -6.56 11.30
CA GLY A 35 15.51 -5.34 12.09
C GLY A 35 16.34 -4.24 11.43
N LEU A 36 16.76 -4.42 10.18
CA LEU A 36 17.45 -3.39 9.42
C LEU A 36 16.55 -2.16 9.21
N LYS A 37 17.13 -0.96 9.31
CA LYS A 37 16.42 0.30 9.13
C LYS A 37 17.22 1.29 8.30
N ASP A 38 16.53 1.97 7.39
CA ASP A 38 17.05 3.10 6.64
C ASP A 38 15.99 4.21 6.50
N GLN A 39 16.32 5.25 5.72
CA GLN A 39 15.42 6.36 5.45
C GLN A 39 15.28 6.57 3.94
N LEU A 40 14.04 6.73 3.50
CA LEU A 40 13.70 7.18 2.16
C LEU A 40 13.45 8.69 2.17
N ILE A 41 13.91 9.40 1.15
CA ILE A 41 13.54 10.80 0.94
C ILE A 41 12.29 10.83 0.09
N ILE A 42 11.15 11.20 0.69
CA ILE A 42 9.86 11.26 -0.01
C ILE A 42 9.48 12.70 -0.30
N ARG A 43 8.90 12.93 -1.48
CA ARG A 43 8.41 14.25 -1.86
C ARG A 43 7.09 14.56 -1.16
N ARG A 44 6.93 15.80 -0.72
CA ARG A 44 5.68 16.34 -0.20
C ARG A 44 5.15 17.41 -1.13
N PHE A 45 3.87 17.31 -1.42
CA PHE A 45 3.15 18.18 -2.32
C PHE A 45 2.08 18.97 -1.58
N TYR A 46 1.76 20.13 -2.13
CA TYR A 46 0.72 21.01 -1.64
C TYR A 46 -0.33 21.23 -2.73
N CYS A 47 -1.60 21.05 -2.37
CA CYS A 47 -2.73 21.39 -3.23
C CYS A 47 -3.13 22.86 -2.99
N LYS A 48 -3.08 23.69 -4.02
CA LYS A 48 -3.52 25.10 -3.92
C LYS A 48 -5.04 25.26 -3.81
N ASN A 49 -5.81 24.25 -4.21
CA ASN A 49 -7.27 24.31 -4.24
C ASN A 49 -7.89 23.93 -2.89
N CYS A 50 -7.56 22.75 -2.35
CA CYS A 50 -8.06 22.30 -1.05
C CYS A 50 -7.10 22.58 0.11
N HIS A 51 -6.00 23.30 -0.13
CA HIS A 51 -4.97 23.65 0.85
C HIS A 51 -4.37 22.48 1.65
N SER A 52 -4.51 21.26 1.14
CA SER A 52 -4.04 20.04 1.80
C SER A 52 -2.62 19.65 1.39
N TYR A 53 -1.93 18.95 2.29
CA TYR A 53 -0.61 18.37 2.02
C TYR A 53 -0.73 16.88 1.71
N HIS A 54 0.03 16.44 0.71
CA HIS A 54 0.07 15.06 0.24
C HIS A 54 1.51 14.58 0.25
N ASN A 55 1.74 13.37 0.75
CA ASN A 55 3.06 12.77 0.72
C ASN A 55 3.09 11.74 -0.41
N GLU A 56 4.21 11.67 -1.10
CA GLU A 56 4.52 10.53 -1.95
C GLU A 56 4.64 9.25 -1.10
N LEU A 57 4.25 8.14 -1.70
CA LEU A 57 4.26 6.80 -1.16
C LEU A 57 5.07 5.92 -2.08
N PRO A 58 6.31 5.60 -1.72
CA PRO A 58 7.09 4.59 -2.43
C PRO A 58 6.33 3.25 -2.46
N ASP A 59 6.42 2.50 -3.57
CA ASP A 59 5.79 1.18 -3.72
C ASP A 59 6.19 0.23 -2.58
N CYS A 60 7.43 0.31 -2.13
CA CYS A 60 7.98 -0.49 -1.03
C CYS A 60 7.44 -0.12 0.37
N LEU A 61 6.48 0.81 0.50
CA LEU A 61 5.87 1.16 1.78
C LEU A 61 4.34 1.08 1.74
N VAL A 62 3.77 0.58 2.84
CA VAL A 62 2.34 0.71 3.13
C VAL A 62 2.07 2.04 3.85
N PRO A 63 0.99 2.77 3.50
CA PRO A 63 0.60 4.00 4.17
C PRO A 63 0.57 3.89 5.70
N TYR A 64 1.13 4.90 6.35
CA TYR A 64 1.25 5.02 7.81
C TYR A 64 2.10 3.95 8.50
N LYS A 65 2.65 2.96 7.77
CA LYS A 65 3.52 1.92 8.31
C LYS A 65 4.99 2.24 7.99
N HIS A 66 5.90 1.63 8.75
CA HIS A 66 7.35 1.80 8.56
C HIS A 66 8.01 0.56 7.96
N TYR A 67 7.36 -0.60 7.99
CA TYR A 67 7.92 -1.82 7.41
C TYR A 67 7.73 -1.83 5.89
N GLU A 68 8.67 -2.46 5.21
CA GLU A 68 8.57 -2.72 3.78
C GLU A 68 7.29 -3.51 3.47
N THR A 69 6.73 -3.22 2.30
CA THR A 69 5.49 -3.86 1.84
C THR A 69 5.64 -5.38 1.80
N GLU A 70 6.81 -5.89 1.39
CA GLU A 70 7.18 -7.32 1.38
C GLU A 70 7.05 -7.98 2.77
N VAL A 71 7.57 -7.34 3.83
CA VAL A 71 7.47 -7.85 5.21
C VAL A 71 6.00 -7.90 5.65
N ILE A 72 5.23 -6.87 5.28
CA ILE A 72 3.81 -6.81 5.63
C ILE A 72 3.02 -7.87 4.87
N SER A 73 3.23 -8.04 3.56
CA SER A 73 2.57 -9.08 2.77
C SER A 73 2.93 -10.48 3.26
N GLY A 74 4.19 -10.73 3.63
CA GLY A 74 4.62 -12.00 4.22
C GLY A 74 3.83 -12.36 5.48
N VAL A 75 3.57 -11.39 6.37
CA VAL A 75 2.70 -11.59 7.54
C VAL A 75 1.24 -11.84 7.13
N LEU A 76 0.72 -11.09 6.16
CA LEU A 76 -0.66 -11.24 5.69
C LEU A 76 -0.91 -12.58 4.98
N ASP A 77 0.10 -13.09 4.27
CA ASP A 77 0.10 -14.38 3.57
C ASP A 77 0.42 -15.55 4.52
N GLY A 78 0.80 -15.28 5.77
CA GLY A 78 1.15 -16.30 6.76
C GLY A 78 2.50 -16.97 6.49
N VAL A 79 3.34 -16.38 5.65
CA VAL A 79 4.72 -16.81 5.41
C VAL A 79 5.63 -16.42 6.56
N VAL A 80 5.39 -15.24 7.15
CA VAL A 80 6.11 -14.73 8.32
C VAL A 80 5.23 -14.96 9.55
N GLN A 81 5.70 -15.81 10.46
CA GLN A 81 5.04 -16.17 11.70
C GLN A 81 5.79 -15.64 12.93
N PRO A 82 5.11 -15.43 14.06
CA PRO A 82 5.73 -15.00 15.31
C PRO A 82 6.85 -15.90 15.83
N GLU A 83 6.85 -17.18 15.45
CA GLU A 83 7.79 -18.20 15.91
C GLU A 83 9.05 -18.32 15.04
N ASP A 84 9.12 -17.59 13.93
CA ASP A 84 10.27 -17.64 13.02
C ASP A 84 11.51 -17.08 13.73
N LEU A 85 12.62 -17.84 13.73
CA LEU A 85 13.86 -17.50 14.44
C LEU A 85 14.49 -16.18 13.96
N ASP A 86 14.21 -15.77 12.72
CA ASP A 86 14.66 -14.49 12.14
C ASP A 86 13.80 -13.28 12.60
N SER A 87 12.73 -13.54 13.37
CA SER A 87 11.75 -12.54 13.82
C SER A 87 11.95 -12.08 15.28
N GLU A 88 13.20 -11.96 15.77
CA GLU A 88 13.54 -11.47 17.12
C GLU A 88 13.04 -10.02 17.41
N ASP A 89 11.74 -9.77 17.47
CA ASP A 89 10.99 -8.50 17.61
C ASP A 89 10.81 -7.63 16.34
N TYR A 90 11.16 -8.11 15.14
CA TYR A 90 11.15 -7.29 13.91
C TYR A 90 10.38 -7.93 12.73
N PRO A 91 9.03 -7.94 12.73
CA PRO A 91 8.12 -7.20 13.62
C PRO A 91 7.61 -8.02 14.82
N SER A 92 7.35 -7.35 15.96
CA SER A 92 6.71 -8.02 17.11
C SER A 92 5.30 -8.58 16.80
N CYS A 93 4.87 -9.61 17.54
CA CYS A 93 3.56 -10.25 17.36
C CYS A 93 2.40 -9.24 17.41
N ALA A 94 2.45 -8.29 18.35
CA ALA A 94 1.43 -7.24 18.44
C ALA A 94 1.39 -6.35 17.19
N THR A 95 2.53 -6.14 16.54
CA THR A 95 2.60 -5.41 15.25
C THR A 95 1.98 -6.22 14.12
N MET A 96 2.29 -7.52 14.05
CA MET A 96 1.71 -8.44 13.07
C MET A 96 0.17 -8.50 13.19
N LEU A 97 -0.35 -8.68 14.41
CA LEU A 97 -1.79 -8.71 14.69
C LEU A 97 -2.50 -7.42 14.25
N ARG A 98 -1.87 -6.25 14.45
CA ARG A 98 -2.41 -4.97 13.98
C ARG A 98 -2.48 -4.90 12.45
N TRP A 99 -1.55 -5.52 11.73
CA TRP A 99 -1.60 -5.55 10.27
C TRP A 99 -2.66 -6.51 9.76
N LEU A 100 -2.79 -7.68 10.37
CA LEU A 100 -3.87 -8.63 10.07
C LEU A 100 -5.24 -7.98 10.29
N GLN A 101 -5.44 -7.32 11.43
CA GLN A 101 -6.68 -6.58 11.69
C GLN A 101 -6.91 -5.47 10.65
N TRP A 102 -5.87 -4.68 10.33
CA TRP A 102 -5.97 -3.61 9.34
C TRP A 102 -6.39 -4.14 7.97
N PHE A 103 -5.86 -5.28 7.59
CA PHE A 103 -6.21 -5.94 6.34
C PHE A 103 -7.64 -6.45 6.36
N CYS A 104 -8.06 -7.14 7.43
CA CYS A 104 -9.44 -7.62 7.60
C CYS A 104 -10.46 -6.48 7.53
N GLU A 105 -10.23 -5.36 8.23
CA GLU A 105 -11.13 -4.20 8.20
C GLU A 105 -11.20 -3.51 6.83
N ASN A 106 -10.15 -3.63 6.02
CA ASN A 106 -10.09 -3.06 4.68
C ASN A 106 -10.46 -4.06 3.57
N LEU A 107 -10.78 -5.31 3.89
CA LEU A 107 -10.96 -6.38 2.91
C LEU A 107 -12.06 -6.06 1.89
N GLU A 108 -13.23 -5.66 2.36
CA GLU A 108 -14.36 -5.25 1.51
C GLU A 108 -14.01 -4.06 0.62
N ARG A 109 -13.24 -3.11 1.15
CA ARG A 109 -12.80 -1.93 0.41
C ARG A 109 -11.79 -2.30 -0.67
N ILE A 110 -10.83 -3.15 -0.37
CA ILE A 110 -9.85 -3.68 -1.34
C ILE A 110 -10.59 -4.41 -2.45
N ASN A 111 -11.53 -5.29 -2.11
CA ASN A 111 -12.35 -6.00 -3.09
C ASN A 111 -13.18 -5.04 -3.95
N GLY A 112 -13.75 -3.99 -3.35
CA GLY A 112 -14.45 -2.93 -4.07
C GLY A 112 -13.56 -2.26 -5.11
N TYR A 113 -12.35 -1.85 -4.73
CA TYR A 113 -11.39 -1.28 -5.68
C TYR A 113 -11.00 -2.28 -6.76
N LEU A 114 -10.62 -3.51 -6.40
CA LEU A 114 -10.24 -4.58 -7.32
C LEU A 114 -11.30 -4.83 -8.39
N ARG A 115 -12.60 -4.78 -8.03
CA ARG A 115 -13.69 -4.89 -9.00
C ARG A 115 -13.69 -3.76 -10.03
N THR A 116 -13.39 -2.53 -9.59
CA THR A 116 -13.32 -1.35 -10.47
C THR A 116 -12.08 -1.36 -11.36
N ILE A 117 -10.94 -1.84 -10.86
CA ILE A 117 -9.65 -1.85 -11.60
C ILE A 117 -9.34 -3.23 -12.21
N ARG A 118 -10.32 -4.16 -12.23
CA ARG A 118 -10.14 -5.56 -12.66
C ARG A 118 -9.54 -5.65 -14.05
N GLU A 119 -10.08 -4.88 -14.99
CA GLU A 119 -9.64 -4.85 -16.39
C GLU A 119 -8.19 -4.38 -16.52
N PHE A 120 -7.79 -3.40 -15.70
CA PHE A 120 -6.42 -2.89 -15.66
C PHE A 120 -5.44 -3.88 -15.05
N LEU A 121 -5.86 -4.63 -14.03
CA LEU A 121 -5.00 -5.57 -13.30
C LEU A 121 -4.86 -6.93 -13.97
N LEU A 122 -5.90 -7.43 -14.66
CA LEU A 122 -5.93 -8.78 -15.22
C LEU A 122 -5.80 -8.81 -16.75
N GLY A 123 -5.84 -7.65 -17.43
CA GLY A 123 -5.77 -7.57 -18.88
C GLY A 123 -7.06 -8.02 -19.57
N TYR A 124 -7.18 -7.70 -20.87
CA TYR A 124 -8.38 -7.92 -21.68
C TYR A 124 -8.68 -9.42 -22.00
N ASN A 125 -7.87 -10.34 -21.49
CA ASN A 125 -7.97 -11.77 -21.77
C ASN A 125 -8.02 -12.55 -20.47
N GLU A 126 -9.24 -12.78 -19.95
CA GLU A 126 -9.70 -14.14 -19.66
C GLU A 126 -11.17 -14.11 -19.18
N GLU A 127 -12.01 -14.89 -19.87
CA GLU A 127 -13.38 -15.24 -19.51
C GLU A 127 -13.49 -16.12 -18.25
N ARG A 128 -12.45 -16.19 -17.41
CA ARG A 128 -12.50 -16.97 -16.18
C ARG A 128 -12.99 -16.11 -15.03
N ILE A 129 -14.31 -16.14 -14.85
CA ILE A 129 -14.94 -15.88 -13.56
C ILE A 129 -14.38 -16.93 -12.59
N SER A 130 -13.30 -16.60 -11.89
CA SER A 130 -12.90 -17.35 -10.70
C SER A 130 -14.06 -17.24 -9.71
N LEU A 131 -14.66 -18.38 -9.34
CA LEU A 131 -15.66 -18.49 -8.28
C LEU A 131 -15.08 -18.17 -6.89
N GLY A 132 -13.78 -17.89 -6.78
CA GLY A 132 -13.10 -17.51 -5.55
C GLY A 132 -12.98 -15.99 -5.33
N SER A 133 -12.41 -15.61 -4.19
CA SER A 133 -12.02 -14.23 -3.91
C SER A 133 -11.06 -13.70 -4.99
N LEU A 134 -11.42 -12.59 -5.64
CA LEU A 134 -10.57 -11.91 -6.62
C LEU A 134 -9.19 -11.57 -6.04
N LEU A 135 -9.17 -11.18 -4.77
CA LEU A 135 -7.96 -10.87 -4.04
C LEU A 135 -7.07 -12.11 -3.87
N ASP A 136 -7.63 -13.27 -3.54
CA ASP A 136 -6.83 -14.48 -3.35
C ASP A 136 -6.23 -14.98 -4.66
N SER A 137 -7.00 -14.89 -5.76
CA SER A 137 -6.49 -15.21 -7.10
C SER A 137 -5.33 -14.28 -7.48
N PHE A 138 -5.43 -12.99 -7.15
CA PHE A 138 -4.38 -12.01 -7.42
C PHE A 138 -3.14 -12.21 -6.54
N ARG A 139 -3.32 -12.49 -5.24
CA ARG A 139 -2.24 -12.81 -4.28
C ARG A 139 -1.43 -14.02 -4.72
N ASN A 140 -2.09 -15.06 -5.23
CA ASN A 140 -1.42 -16.26 -5.72
C ASN A 140 -0.65 -16.04 -7.03
N GLN A 141 -1.01 -15.02 -7.81
CA GLN A 141 -0.37 -14.73 -9.09
C GLN A 141 0.86 -13.82 -8.96
N TYR A 142 0.85 -12.87 -8.01
CA TYR A 142 1.87 -11.83 -7.90
C TYR A 142 2.51 -11.82 -6.51
N GLN A 143 3.82 -12.01 -6.44
CA GLN A 143 4.57 -11.95 -5.17
C GLN A 143 4.49 -10.55 -4.53
N ASN A 144 4.52 -9.50 -5.35
CA ASN A 144 4.40 -8.11 -4.94
C ASN A 144 2.95 -7.59 -5.06
N TRP A 145 1.97 -8.44 -4.73
CA TRP A 145 0.56 -8.12 -4.90
C TRP A 145 0.16 -6.86 -4.13
N LEU A 146 0.71 -6.66 -2.93
CA LEU A 146 0.31 -5.58 -2.05
C LEU A 146 0.81 -4.22 -2.59
N GLU A 147 2.03 -4.17 -3.11
CA GLU A 147 2.57 -3.00 -3.81
C GLU A 147 1.68 -2.62 -5.00
N ILE A 148 1.32 -3.60 -5.84
CA ILE A 148 0.51 -3.36 -7.04
C ILE A 148 -0.88 -2.82 -6.65
N ILE A 149 -1.55 -3.46 -5.68
CA ILE A 149 -2.88 -3.03 -5.22
C ILE A 149 -2.82 -1.62 -4.64
N LEU A 150 -1.85 -1.33 -3.76
CA LEU A 150 -1.71 -0.01 -3.14
C LEU A 150 -1.47 1.06 -4.20
N ARG A 151 -0.59 0.80 -5.17
CA ARG A 151 -0.36 1.73 -6.28
C ARG A 151 -1.64 2.08 -7.02
N GLN A 152 -2.44 1.10 -7.39
CA GLN A 152 -3.69 1.36 -8.11
C GLN A 152 -4.72 2.09 -7.25
N ILE A 153 -4.89 1.68 -5.98
CA ILE A 153 -5.84 2.32 -5.06
C ILE A 153 -5.46 3.78 -4.84
N TYR A 154 -4.20 4.08 -4.52
CA TYR A 154 -3.82 5.44 -4.15
C TYR A 154 -3.67 6.37 -5.35
N ASN A 155 -3.26 5.85 -6.53
CA ASN A 155 -3.18 6.66 -7.74
C ASN A 155 -4.56 6.97 -8.35
N SER A 156 -5.58 6.15 -8.07
CA SER A 156 -6.97 6.47 -8.45
C SER A 156 -7.67 7.43 -7.48
N GLY A 157 -6.98 7.92 -6.46
CA GLY A 157 -7.55 8.77 -5.39
C GLY A 157 -8.28 7.98 -4.30
N GLY A 158 -8.29 6.64 -4.39
CA GLY A 158 -8.74 5.77 -3.33
C GLY A 158 -7.82 5.77 -2.11
N PHE A 159 -8.28 5.15 -1.03
CA PHE A 159 -7.48 5.01 0.19
C PHE A 159 -7.98 3.86 1.06
N LEU A 160 -7.05 3.23 1.77
CA LEU A 160 -7.35 2.28 2.83
C LEU A 160 -7.43 3.03 4.17
N VAL A 161 -8.38 2.63 5.01
CA VAL A 161 -8.61 3.24 6.32
C VAL A 161 -7.47 2.80 7.25
N PRO A 162 -6.72 3.74 7.84
CA PRO A 162 -5.78 3.38 8.90
C PRO A 162 -6.57 2.96 10.13
N ILE A 163 -6.09 1.94 10.87
CA ILE A 163 -6.66 1.70 12.19
C ILE A 163 -6.12 2.77 13.14
N CYS A 164 -7.03 3.49 13.79
CA CYS A 164 -6.70 4.42 14.86
C CYS A 164 -6.37 3.63 16.13
N TRP A 165 -5.16 3.85 16.65
CA TRP A 165 -4.75 3.42 17.98
C TRP A 165 -4.03 4.59 18.65
#